data_AF-A0A8J6LNG8-F1
#
_entry.id   AF-A0A8J6LNG8-F1
#
_cell.length_a   1.000
_cell.length_b   1.000
_cell.length_c   1.000
_cell.angle_alpha   90.00
_cell.angle_beta   90.00
_cell.angle_gamma   90.00
#
_symmetry.space_group_name_H-M   'P 1'
#
loop_
_entity.id
_entity.type
_entity.pdbx_description
1 polymer ?
#
loop_
_entity_poly.entity_id
_entity_poly.type
_entity_poly.pdbx_seq_one_letter_code
_entity_poly.pdbx_strand_id
1 'polypeptide(L)'
;MTSPEYTDNLPPDLFPTFPVCWATLSDVETEDALEELDDWVTWLVDRYSLDHRAVPPCWEQHGALVEELSALRTAWISAFNITGRPEAPLEWHAHFAAALRRLIDWASRTGCRTGGQHRPDR
;
A
#
# COMPACT_ATOMS: atom_id res chain seq x y z
N MET A 1 -9.94 -12.06 -25.75
CA MET A 1 -9.08 -11.26 -24.86
C MET A 1 -9.55 -9.81 -24.95
N THR A 2 -10.58 -9.47 -24.20
CA THR A 2 -11.06 -8.09 -24.07
C THR A 2 -10.27 -7.44 -22.94
N SER A 3 -9.27 -6.65 -23.31
CA SER A 3 -8.58 -5.76 -22.39
C SER A 3 -9.58 -4.69 -21.90
N PRO A 4 -9.69 -4.37 -20.61
CA PRO A 4 -10.65 -3.38 -20.15
C PRO A 4 -10.24 -1.99 -20.66
N GLU A 5 -11.15 -1.35 -21.38
CA GLU A 5 -11.02 -0.04 -22.05
C GLU A 5 -11.01 1.16 -21.07
N TYR A 6 -10.37 1.05 -19.90
CA TYR A 6 -10.38 2.12 -18.88
C TYR A 6 -8.98 2.63 -18.53
N THR A 7 -8.19 2.96 -19.55
CA THR A 7 -6.89 3.64 -19.34
C THR A 7 -6.65 4.82 -20.29
N ASP A 8 -7.60 5.14 -21.18
CA ASP A 8 -7.29 5.97 -22.35
C ASP A 8 -7.50 7.48 -22.18
N ASN A 9 -7.95 7.99 -21.01
CA ASN A 9 -8.23 9.44 -20.88
C ASN A 9 -8.06 10.04 -19.48
N LEU A 10 -6.89 9.89 -18.86
CA LEU A 10 -6.52 10.74 -17.73
C LEU A 10 -5.16 11.40 -17.99
N PRO A 11 -5.05 12.74 -17.95
CA PRO A 11 -3.78 13.44 -18.00
C PRO A 11 -2.88 13.00 -16.83
N PRO A 12 -1.65 12.58 -17.09
CA PRO A 12 -0.74 12.02 -16.07
C PRO A 12 -0.23 13.04 -15.03
N ASP A 13 -0.58 14.31 -15.21
CA ASP A 13 -0.34 15.46 -14.35
C ASP A 13 -1.49 15.75 -13.35
N LEU A 14 -2.63 15.01 -13.41
CA LEU A 14 -3.81 15.24 -12.57
C LEU A 14 -3.91 14.40 -11.28
N PHE A 15 -2.96 13.51 -11.02
CA PHE A 15 -2.89 12.80 -9.74
C PHE A 15 -1.73 13.33 -8.94
N PRO A 16 -1.92 14.40 -8.13
CA PRO A 16 -0.89 14.74 -7.19
C PRO A 16 -0.85 13.63 -6.14
N THR A 17 0.14 12.75 -6.26
CA THR A 17 0.37 11.67 -5.30
C THR A 17 1.04 12.28 -4.08
N PHE A 18 0.23 12.69 -3.12
CA PHE A 18 0.75 13.18 -1.86
C PHE A 18 0.99 12.02 -0.90
N PRO A 19 2.04 12.08 -0.07
CA PRO A 19 2.13 11.23 1.10
C PRO A 19 0.88 11.44 1.97
N VAL A 20 0.24 10.34 2.37
CA VAL A 20 -0.87 10.39 3.32
C VAL A 20 -0.29 10.61 4.71
N CYS A 21 -0.76 11.65 5.42
CA CYS A 21 -0.40 11.87 6.82
C CYS A 21 -1.57 11.43 7.70
N TRP A 22 -1.59 10.15 8.07
CA TRP A 22 -2.68 9.52 8.82
C TRP A 22 -3.03 10.24 10.12
N ALA A 23 -2.03 10.79 10.81
CA ALA A 23 -2.21 11.56 12.04
C ALA A 23 -3.01 12.87 11.88
N THR A 24 -3.25 13.31 10.63
CA THR A 24 -3.96 14.57 10.33
C THR A 24 -5.37 14.38 9.80
N LEU A 25 -5.75 13.14 9.48
CA LEU A 25 -7.04 12.81 8.91
C LEU A 25 -8.14 12.81 9.98
N SER A 26 -9.33 13.25 9.61
CA SER A 26 -10.56 12.97 10.35
C SER A 26 -10.96 11.49 10.20
N ASP A 27 -11.95 11.04 10.97
CA ASP A 27 -12.44 9.65 10.90
C ASP A 27 -12.96 9.31 9.49
N VAL A 28 -13.71 10.22 8.86
CA VAL A 28 -14.23 10.03 7.50
C VAL A 28 -13.09 9.97 6.47
N GLU A 29 -12.14 10.89 6.55
CA GLU A 29 -10.97 10.89 5.65
C GLU A 29 -10.10 9.64 5.85
N THR A 30 -10.06 9.10 7.07
CA THR A 30 -9.34 7.86 7.39
C THR A 30 -10.03 6.66 6.74
N GLU A 31 -11.36 6.56 6.83
CA GLU A 31 -12.14 5.50 6.18
C GLU A 31 -11.94 5.52 4.65
N ASP A 32 -12.08 6.69 4.03
CA ASP A 32 -11.88 6.86 2.58
C ASP A 32 -10.45 6.49 2.16
N ALA A 33 -9.44 6.94 2.90
CA ALA A 33 -8.04 6.64 2.62
C ALA A 33 -7.70 5.15 2.81
N LEU A 34 -8.35 4.47 3.78
CA LEU A 34 -8.16 3.03 4.00
C LEU A 34 -8.79 2.22 2.86
N GLU A 35 -9.97 2.60 2.36
CA GLU A 35 -10.61 1.95 1.21
C GLU A 35 -9.73 2.06 -0.04
N GLU A 36 -9.23 3.26 -0.35
CA GLU A 36 -8.30 3.48 -1.46
C GLU A 36 -6.99 2.68 -1.33
N LEU A 37 -6.52 2.49 -0.10
CA LEU A 37 -5.31 1.73 0.17
C LEU A 37 -5.58 0.23 0.05
N ASP A 38 -6.72 -0.27 0.51
CA ASP A 38 -7.08 -1.69 0.44
C ASP A 38 -7.14 -2.20 -0.99
N ASP A 39 -7.72 -1.44 -1.91
CA ASP A 39 -7.73 -1.76 -3.34
C ASP A 39 -6.30 -1.96 -3.88
N TRP A 40 -5.40 -1.05 -3.53
CA TRP A 40 -4.00 -1.12 -3.96
C TRP A 40 -3.22 -2.24 -3.27
N VAL A 41 -3.45 -2.47 -1.97
CA VAL A 41 -2.84 -3.56 -1.21
C VAL A 41 -3.28 -4.91 -1.76
N THR A 42 -4.57 -5.06 -2.09
CA THR A 42 -5.11 -6.27 -2.75
C THR A 42 -4.41 -6.53 -4.07
N TRP A 43 -4.26 -5.50 -4.91
CA TRP A 43 -3.46 -5.61 -6.15
C TRP A 43 -2.01 -5.98 -5.87
N LEU A 44 -1.36 -5.38 -4.87
CA LEU A 44 0.05 -5.64 -4.53
C LEU A 44 0.24 -7.09 -4.09
N VAL A 45 -0.65 -7.59 -3.22
CA VAL A 45 -0.62 -8.96 -2.69
C VAL A 45 -0.77 -9.97 -3.81
N ASP A 46 -1.73 -9.78 -4.71
CA ASP A 46 -1.91 -10.66 -5.88
C ASP A 46 -0.70 -10.59 -6.82
N ARG A 47 -0.28 -9.36 -7.18
CA ARG A 47 0.79 -9.11 -8.16
C ARG A 47 2.13 -9.70 -7.76
N TYR A 48 2.48 -9.61 -6.47
CA TYR A 48 3.76 -10.09 -5.93
C TYR A 48 3.62 -11.40 -5.14
N SER A 49 2.44 -12.02 -5.15
CA SER A 49 2.14 -13.28 -4.44
C SER A 49 2.56 -13.22 -2.95
N LEU A 50 2.23 -12.12 -2.27
CA LEU A 50 2.54 -11.93 -0.86
C LEU A 50 1.63 -12.82 -0.01
N ASP A 51 2.16 -13.34 1.10
CA ASP A 51 1.38 -14.11 2.06
C ASP A 51 1.02 -13.28 3.30
N HIS A 52 0.19 -13.89 4.17
CA HIS A 52 -0.26 -13.30 5.43
C HIS A 52 0.88 -12.95 6.41
N ARG A 53 2.11 -13.43 6.18
CA ARG A 53 3.27 -13.08 7.01
C ARG A 53 3.84 -11.73 6.63
N ALA A 54 3.66 -11.29 5.38
CA ALA A 54 4.04 -9.96 4.94
C ALA A 54 2.87 -8.98 5.12
N VAL A 55 1.66 -9.37 4.71
CA VAL A 55 0.46 -8.53 4.79
C VAL A 55 -0.66 -9.33 5.45
N PRO A 56 -0.86 -9.23 6.79
CA PRO A 56 -1.92 -9.95 7.49
C PRO A 56 -3.31 -9.40 7.10
N PRO A 57 -4.40 -10.20 7.19
CA PRO A 57 -5.74 -9.73 6.86
C PRO A 57 -6.24 -8.53 7.68
N CYS A 58 -5.66 -8.28 8.86
CA CYS A 58 -5.99 -7.15 9.73
C CYS A 58 -5.00 -5.99 9.61
N TRP A 59 -4.24 -5.89 8.51
CA TRP A 59 -3.19 -4.89 8.32
C TRP A 59 -3.68 -3.45 8.58
N GLU A 60 -4.92 -3.14 8.22
CA GLU A 60 -5.58 -1.83 8.40
C GLU A 60 -5.67 -1.41 9.88
N GLN A 61 -5.63 -2.36 10.81
CA GLN A 61 -5.71 -2.13 12.25
C GLN A 61 -4.32 -1.91 12.88
N HIS A 62 -3.25 -1.92 12.07
CA HIS A 62 -1.86 -1.78 12.54
C HIS A 62 -1.21 -0.55 11.89
N GLY A 63 -1.08 0.53 12.67
CA GLY A 63 -0.62 1.81 12.17
C GLY A 63 0.73 1.74 11.44
N ALA A 64 1.68 0.93 11.92
CA ALA A 64 2.97 0.77 11.25
C ALA A 64 2.86 0.12 9.86
N LEU A 65 1.91 -0.82 9.68
CA LEU A 65 1.64 -1.42 8.37
C LEU A 65 0.95 -0.41 7.45
N VAL A 66 -0.05 0.31 7.96
CA VAL A 66 -0.78 1.36 7.23
C VAL A 66 0.17 2.43 6.70
N GLU A 67 1.09 2.93 7.53
CA GLU A 67 2.08 3.96 7.17
C GLU A 67 3.02 3.46 6.05
N GLU A 68 3.58 2.27 6.19
CA GLU A 68 4.54 1.73 5.21
C GLU A 68 3.85 1.35 3.88
N LEU A 69 2.67 0.75 3.93
CA LEU A 69 1.90 0.40 2.73
C LEU A 69 1.47 1.67 1.98
N SER A 70 1.06 2.71 2.70
CA SER A 70 0.75 4.02 2.12
C SER A 70 1.97 4.63 1.42
N ALA A 71 3.14 4.61 2.06
CA ALA A 71 4.38 5.11 1.47
C ALA A 71 4.76 4.33 0.20
N LEU A 72 4.61 3.00 0.21
CA LEU A 72 4.86 2.16 -0.96
C LEU A 72 3.90 2.46 -2.10
N ARG A 73 2.61 2.70 -1.82
CA ARG A 73 1.59 3.09 -2.81
C ARG A 73 1.96 4.42 -3.46
N THR A 74 2.21 5.45 -2.67
CA THR A 74 2.58 6.78 -3.17
C THR A 74 3.85 6.72 -4.03
N ALA A 75 4.87 5.98 -3.57
CA ALA A 75 6.09 5.78 -4.34
C ALA A 75 5.86 4.99 -5.63
N TRP A 76 4.96 4.01 -5.64
CA TRP A 76 4.61 3.23 -6.83
C TRP A 76 3.95 4.11 -7.90
N ILE A 77 2.93 4.88 -7.52
CA ILE A 77 2.22 5.76 -8.47
C ILE A 77 3.19 6.80 -9.04
N SER A 78 4.07 7.38 -8.20
CA SER A 78 5.10 8.32 -8.65
C SER A 78 6.11 7.67 -9.59
N ALA A 79 6.58 6.46 -9.29
CA ALA A 79 7.56 5.74 -10.09
C ALA A 79 7.05 5.37 -11.50
N PHE A 80 5.75 5.11 -11.63
CA PHE A 80 5.10 4.73 -12.90
C PHE A 80 4.36 5.88 -13.58
N ASN A 81 4.55 7.13 -13.13
CA ASN A 81 3.99 8.31 -13.79
C ASN A 81 4.63 8.50 -15.19
N ILE A 82 3.87 9.00 -16.18
CA ILE A 82 4.40 9.22 -17.54
C ILE A 82 5.59 10.18 -17.57
N THR A 83 5.60 11.13 -16.63
CA THR A 83 6.64 12.16 -16.50
C THR A 83 7.78 11.71 -15.59
N GLY A 84 7.69 10.50 -15.04
CA GLY A 84 8.67 9.90 -14.13
C GLY A 84 10.00 9.58 -14.82
N ARG A 85 11.06 9.48 -14.01
CA ARG A 85 12.37 9.06 -14.49
C ARG A 85 12.34 7.58 -14.92
N PRO A 86 12.99 7.18 -16.02
CA PRO A 86 13.00 5.79 -16.48
C PRO A 86 13.47 4.76 -15.44
N GLU A 87 14.36 5.17 -14.54
CA GLU A 87 14.91 4.34 -13.46
C GLU A 87 14.01 4.20 -12.22
N ALA A 88 13.01 5.08 -12.06
CA ALA A 88 12.19 5.12 -10.86
C ALA A 88 11.44 3.81 -10.56
N PRO A 89 10.91 3.06 -11.56
CA PRO A 89 10.36 1.74 -11.31
C PRO A 89 11.36 0.75 -10.70
N LEU A 90 12.62 0.78 -11.14
CA LEU A 90 13.65 -0.13 -10.61
C LEU A 90 14.04 0.27 -9.18
N GLU A 91 14.17 1.57 -8.91
CA GLU A 91 14.41 2.09 -7.56
C GLU A 91 13.26 1.71 -6.61
N TRP A 92 12.01 1.82 -7.05
CA TRP A 92 10.84 1.39 -6.26
C TRP A 92 10.93 -0.07 -5.86
N HIS A 93 11.34 -0.99 -6.76
CA HIS A 93 11.51 -2.40 -6.42
C HIS A 93 12.62 -2.63 -5.38
N ALA A 94 13.70 -1.84 -5.42
CA ALA A 94 14.76 -1.90 -4.41
C ALA A 94 14.23 -1.45 -3.04
N HIS A 95 13.42 -0.38 -3.00
CA HIS A 95 12.77 0.08 -1.76
C HIS A 95 11.73 -0.94 -1.26
N PHE A 96 10.94 -1.52 -2.16
CA PHE A 96 9.95 -2.56 -1.85
C PHE A 96 10.61 -3.79 -1.21
N ALA A 97 11.74 -4.25 -1.74
CA ALA A 97 12.48 -5.37 -1.15
C ALA A 97 12.97 -5.07 0.29
N ALA A 98 13.34 -3.81 0.57
CA ALA A 98 13.69 -3.40 1.93
C ALA A 98 12.45 -3.28 2.85
N ALA A 99 11.33 -2.76 2.32
CA ALA A 99 10.07 -2.61 3.04
C ALA A 99 9.45 -3.95 3.42
N LEU A 100 9.51 -4.96 2.54
CA LEU A 100 9.02 -6.31 2.83
C LEU A 100 9.60 -6.90 4.12
N ARG A 101 10.87 -6.62 4.44
CA ARG A 101 11.47 -7.07 5.70
C ARG A 101 10.84 -6.42 6.91
N ARG A 102 10.49 -5.13 6.84
CA ARG A 102 9.81 -4.40 7.92
C ARG A 102 8.36 -4.85 8.06
N LEU A 103 7.64 -5.01 6.94
CA LEU A 103 6.29 -5.54 6.92
C LEU A 103 6.21 -6.90 7.63
N ILE A 104 7.13 -7.82 7.30
CA ILE A 104 7.20 -9.13 7.97
C ILE A 104 7.50 -9.01 9.47
N ASP A 105 8.44 -8.15 9.85
CA ASP A 105 8.80 -7.92 11.26
C ASP A 105 7.61 -7.37 12.05
N TRP A 106 6.90 -6.35 11.55
CA TRP A 106 5.71 -5.82 12.21
C TRP A 106 4.55 -6.81 12.22
N ALA A 107 4.26 -7.47 11.10
CA ALA A 107 3.23 -8.51 11.00
C ALA A 107 3.47 -9.62 12.04
N SER A 108 4.72 -10.02 12.28
CA SER A 108 5.04 -11.02 13.30
C SER A 108 4.72 -10.58 14.74
N ARG A 109 4.73 -9.27 15.01
CA ARG A 109 4.47 -8.68 16.34
C ARG A 109 2.99 -8.46 16.63
N THR A 110 2.16 -8.38 15.59
CA THR A 110 0.70 -8.24 15.70
C THR A 110 0.10 -9.38 16.55
N GLY A 111 0.61 -10.61 16.40
CA GLY A 111 0.06 -11.80 17.05
C GLY A 111 -1.36 -12.15 16.57
N CYS A 112 -1.82 -11.50 15.51
CA CYS A 112 -3.14 -11.69 14.91
C CYS A 112 -3.13 -12.99 14.10
N ARG A 113 -3.71 -14.04 14.68
CA ARG A 113 -3.94 -15.31 13.99
C ARG A 113 -5.25 -15.23 13.22
N THR A 114 -5.32 -15.83 12.03
CA THR A 114 -6.57 -16.02 11.30
C THR A 114 -7.59 -16.72 12.21
N GLY A 115 -8.65 -16.01 12.61
CA GLY A 115 -9.68 -16.49 13.55
C GLY A 115 -9.42 -16.23 15.05
N GLY A 116 -8.37 -15.50 15.41
CA GLY A 116 -8.10 -15.04 16.78
C GLY A 116 -8.55 -13.59 17.03
N GLN A 117 -8.67 -13.19 18.31
CA GLN A 117 -8.95 -11.80 18.69
C GLN A 117 -7.80 -10.87 18.24
N HIS A 118 -8.17 -9.80 17.55
CA HIS A 118 -7.24 -8.72 17.19
C HIS A 118 -6.64 -8.10 18.46
N ARG A 119 -5.34 -7.84 18.44
CA ARG A 119 -4.65 -7.11 19.50
C ARG A 119 -4.08 -5.84 18.87
N PRO A 120 -4.60 -4.65 19.21
CA PRO A 120 -4.11 -3.40 18.65
C PRO A 120 -2.65 -3.17 19.05
N ASP A 121 -1.93 -2.44 18.19
CA ASP A 121 -0.58 -1.99 18.49
C ASP A 121 -0.59 -1.08 19.73
N ARG A 122 0.46 -1.18 20.56
CA ARG A 122 0.55 -0.52 21.87
C ARG A 122 1.38 0.75 21.81
#